data_AF-A0A7V4M5J8-F1
#
_entry.id   AF-A0A7V4M5J8-F1
#
_cell.length_a   1.000
_cell.length_b   1.000
_cell.length_c   1.000
_cell.angle_alpha   90.00
_cell.angle_beta   90.00
_cell.angle_gamma   90.00
#
_symmetry.space_group_name_H-M   'P 1'
#
loop_
_entity.id
_entity.type
_entity.pdbx_description
1 polymer ?
#
loop_
_entity_poly.entity_id
_entity_poly.type
_entity_poly.pdbx_seq_one_letter_code
_entity_poly.pdbx_strand_id
1 'polypeptide(L)'
;MLRNLWKDEAGFIISTELVLVATIVVIGMVVGLCLVRNQVVQELADVALAIGSISQSYCFSGIACVKQGGTIAWTDSSCYIDLVDFCQSPPQTPGNPPAGIQIGFVSQTPYGGERPW
;
A
#
# COMPACT_ATOMS: atom_id res chain seq x y z
N MET A 1 41.35 -21.25 -48.96
CA MET A 1 41.36 -19.88 -48.44
C MET A 1 40.08 -19.12 -48.79
N LEU A 2 39.68 -18.98 -50.07
CA LEU A 2 38.39 -18.35 -50.46
C LEU A 2 37.14 -18.99 -49.80
N ARG A 3 37.15 -20.31 -49.62
CA ARG A 3 36.03 -21.06 -48.99
C ARG A 3 35.81 -20.73 -47.50
N ASN A 4 36.82 -20.18 -46.84
CA ASN A 4 36.74 -19.78 -45.43
C ASN A 4 36.17 -18.36 -45.32
N LEU A 5 36.54 -17.46 -46.23
CA LEU A 5 35.98 -16.10 -46.31
C LEU A 5 34.48 -16.12 -46.69
N TRP A 6 34.05 -17.07 -47.51
CA TRP A 6 32.65 -17.24 -47.91
C TRP A 6 31.76 -17.88 -46.83
N LYS A 7 32.38 -18.47 -45.79
CA LYS A 7 31.69 -19.01 -44.61
C LYS A 7 31.93 -18.14 -43.37
N ASP A 8 32.53 -16.97 -43.56
CA ASP A 8 32.86 -16.06 -42.48
C ASP A 8 31.67 -15.15 -42.20
N GLU A 9 30.72 -15.66 -41.42
CA GLU A 9 29.62 -14.87 -40.84
C GLU A 9 30.02 -14.24 -39.49
N ALA A 10 31.31 -14.29 -39.10
CA ALA A 10 31.78 -13.84 -37.79
C ALA A 10 31.73 -12.31 -37.57
N GLY A 11 31.08 -11.56 -38.46
CA GLY A 11 30.98 -10.11 -38.39
C GLY A 11 29.67 -9.50 -38.89
N PHE A 12 28.65 -10.28 -39.28
CA PHE A 12 27.38 -9.70 -39.72
C PHE A 12 26.40 -9.50 -38.55
N ILE A 13 26.83 -8.73 -37.55
CA ILE A 13 25.94 -8.12 -36.57
C ILE A 13 25.77 -6.65 -36.99
N ILE A 14 25.21 -6.45 -38.17
CA ILE A 14 24.52 -5.21 -38.54
C ILE A 14 23.19 -5.64 -39.17
N SER A 15 22.42 -6.43 -38.42
CA SER A 15 21.06 -6.77 -38.83
C SER A 15 20.11 -5.84 -38.10
N THR A 16 19.49 -4.94 -38.85
CA THR A 16 18.33 -4.14 -38.42
C THR A 16 17.24 -5.00 -37.79
N GLU A 17 17.18 -6.31 -38.07
CA GLU A 17 16.22 -7.25 -37.49
C GLU A 17 16.52 -7.53 -36.01
N LEU A 18 17.78 -7.63 -35.59
CA LEU A 18 18.13 -7.78 -34.17
C LEU A 18 17.75 -6.50 -33.38
N VAL A 19 17.95 -5.33 -33.99
CA VAL A 19 17.52 -4.04 -33.42
C VAL A 19 15.99 -3.96 -33.35
N LEU A 20 15.28 -4.42 -34.38
CA LEU A 20 13.82 -4.49 -34.39
C LEU A 20 13.28 -5.41 -33.28
N VAL A 21 13.84 -6.60 -33.12
CA VAL A 21 13.43 -7.52 -32.04
C VAL A 21 13.77 -6.94 -30.67
N ALA A 22 14.98 -6.38 -30.49
CA ALA A 22 15.38 -5.78 -29.22
C ALA A 22 14.47 -4.61 -28.82
N THR A 23 14.08 -3.75 -29.77
CA THR A 23 13.17 -2.63 -29.47
C THR A 23 11.77 -3.09 -29.09
N ILE A 24 11.21 -4.12 -29.75
CA ILE A 24 9.92 -4.71 -29.38
C ILE A 24 9.99 -5.29 -27.96
N VAL A 25 11.07 -6.00 -27.63
CA VAL A 25 11.29 -6.60 -26.31
C VAL A 25 11.41 -5.51 -25.24
N VAL A 26 12.16 -4.44 -25.49
CA VAL A 26 12.29 -3.31 -24.56
C VAL A 26 10.94 -2.63 -24.31
N ILE A 27 10.17 -2.35 -25.36
CA ILE A 27 8.83 -1.75 -25.22
C ILE A 27 7.90 -2.68 -24.42
N GLY A 28 7.92 -3.99 -24.71
CA GLY A 28 7.16 -4.99 -23.97
C GLY A 28 7.54 -5.05 -22.49
N MET A 29 8.84 -4.99 -22.18
CA MET A 29 9.34 -4.94 -20.80
C MET A 29 8.94 -3.65 -20.09
N VAL A 30 8.99 -2.49 -20.75
CA VAL A 30 8.58 -1.21 -20.15
C VAL A 30 7.10 -1.26 -19.76
N VAL A 31 6.22 -1.67 -20.68
CA VAL A 31 4.79 -1.80 -20.40
C VAL A 31 4.55 -2.85 -19.30
N GLY A 32 5.21 -4.01 -19.38
CA GLY A 32 5.11 -5.05 -18.36
C GLY A 32 5.52 -4.57 -16.97
N LEU A 33 6.64 -3.85 -16.86
CA LEU A 33 7.12 -3.31 -15.59
C LEU A 33 6.21 -2.21 -15.05
N CYS A 34 5.64 -1.36 -15.92
CA CYS A 34 4.62 -0.39 -15.53
C CYS A 34 3.38 -1.07 -14.94
N LEU A 35 2.93 -2.19 -15.51
CA LEU A 35 1.79 -2.95 -14.98
C LEU A 35 2.12 -3.59 -13.63
N VAL A 36 3.31 -4.20 -13.49
CA VAL A 36 3.77 -4.76 -12.20
C VAL A 36 3.81 -3.67 -11.13
N ARG A 37 4.38 -2.51 -11.44
CA ARG A 37 4.37 -1.35 -10.53
C ARG A 37 2.95 -0.99 -10.11
N ASN A 38 2.03 -0.84 -11.06
CA ASN A 38 0.66 -0.43 -10.78
C ASN A 38 -0.09 -1.46 -9.92
N GLN A 39 0.15 -2.75 -10.14
CA GLN A 39 -0.46 -3.82 -9.34
C GLN A 39 0.10 -3.84 -7.91
N VAL A 40 1.43 -3.76 -7.76
CA VAL A 40 2.06 -3.72 -6.43
C VAL A 40 1.53 -2.55 -5.62
N VAL A 41 1.37 -1.36 -6.21
CA VAL A 41 0.84 -0.21 -5.48
C VAL A 41 -0.64 -0.38 -5.12
N GLN A 42 -1.44 -1.04 -5.98
CA GLN A 42 -2.84 -1.35 -5.65
C GLN A 42 -2.94 -2.30 -4.46
N GLU A 43 -2.15 -3.38 -4.44
CA GLU A 43 -2.12 -4.31 -3.31
C GLU A 43 -1.66 -3.62 -2.01
N LEU A 44 -0.66 -2.73 -2.09
CA LEU A 44 -0.24 -1.94 -0.92
C LEU A 44 -1.32 -0.99 -0.42
N ALA A 45 -2.12 -0.40 -1.32
CA ALA A 45 -3.24 0.44 -0.95
C ALA A 45 -4.35 -0.38 -0.26
N ASP A 46 -4.66 -1.57 -0.78
CA ASP A 46 -5.64 -2.46 -0.16
C ASP A 46 -5.17 -2.97 1.21
N VAL A 47 -3.87 -3.25 1.38
CA VAL A 47 -3.27 -3.54 2.70
C VAL A 47 -3.40 -2.37 3.67
N ALA A 48 -3.15 -1.14 3.22
CA ALA A 48 -3.27 0.05 4.06
C ALA A 48 -4.71 0.24 4.56
N LEU A 49 -5.69 0.01 3.69
CA LEU A 49 -7.11 0.13 4.07
C LEU A 49 -7.56 -1.02 4.97
N ALA A 50 -7.05 -2.23 4.73
CA ALA A 50 -7.28 -3.36 5.64
C ALA A 50 -6.78 -3.04 7.05
N ILE A 51 -5.60 -2.44 7.19
CA ILE A 51 -5.08 -1.97 8.49
C ILE A 51 -5.99 -0.91 9.09
N GLY A 52 -6.40 0.10 8.32
CA GLY A 52 -7.33 1.15 8.77
C GLY A 52 -8.72 0.64 9.14
N SER A 53 -9.14 -0.53 8.61
CA SER A 53 -10.43 -1.17 8.91
C SER A 53 -10.46 -1.93 10.23
N ILE A 54 -9.29 -2.20 10.83
CA ILE A 54 -9.21 -2.82 12.15
C ILE A 54 -9.59 -1.80 13.22
N SER A 55 -10.24 -2.24 14.30
CA SER A 55 -10.50 -1.39 15.47
C SER A 55 -9.19 -1.02 16.15
N GLN A 56 -8.78 0.25 16.02
CA GLN A 56 -7.60 0.82 16.68
C GLN A 56 -7.90 1.38 18.09
N SER A 57 -9.15 1.26 18.56
CA SER A 57 -9.55 1.65 19.90
C SER A 57 -9.13 0.60 20.94
N TYR A 58 -8.64 1.04 22.10
CA TYR A 58 -8.27 0.17 23.23
C TYR A 58 -8.65 0.79 24.58
N CYS A 59 -8.95 -0.05 25.57
CA CYS A 59 -9.33 0.38 26.92
C CYS A 59 -8.63 -0.49 27.97
N PHE A 60 -8.22 0.11 29.09
CA PHE A 60 -7.78 -0.63 30.27
C PHE A 60 -8.59 -0.21 31.50
N SER A 61 -8.96 -1.21 32.30
CA SER A 61 -9.68 -0.99 33.55
C SER A 61 -8.73 -0.53 34.65
N GLY A 62 -9.18 0.44 35.42
CA GLY A 62 -8.62 0.75 36.73
C GLY A 62 -8.87 -0.40 37.71
N ILE A 63 -8.09 -0.43 38.78
CA ILE A 63 -8.21 -1.42 39.86
C ILE A 63 -8.47 -0.67 41.15
N ALA A 64 -9.46 -1.10 41.92
CA ALA A 64 -9.74 -0.56 43.24
C ALA A 64 -9.65 -1.67 44.29
N CYS A 65 -9.00 -1.38 45.42
CA CYS A 65 -9.05 -2.24 46.60
C CYS A 65 -10.08 -1.71 47.59
N VAL A 66 -11.03 -2.57 47.94
CA VAL A 66 -12.18 -2.23 48.77
C VAL A 66 -12.17 -3.13 50.01
N LYS A 67 -12.36 -2.52 51.18
CA LYS A 67 -12.49 -3.24 52.46
C LYS A 67 -13.85 -2.88 53.08
N GLN A 68 -14.30 -3.65 54.08
CA GLN A 68 -15.45 -3.27 54.90
C GLN A 68 -15.20 -1.88 55.52
N GLY A 69 -15.89 -0.86 55.00
CA GLY A 69 -15.70 0.55 55.36
C GLY A 69 -15.39 1.49 54.17
N GLY A 70 -15.02 0.97 52.99
CA GLY A 70 -14.84 1.78 51.77
C GLY A 70 -13.64 1.38 50.91
N THR A 71 -13.42 2.15 49.83
CA THR A 71 -12.25 2.03 48.94
C THR A 71 -11.02 2.60 49.61
N ILE A 72 -9.95 1.81 49.72
CA ILE A 72 -8.72 2.20 50.44
C ILE A 72 -7.57 2.57 49.48
N ALA A 73 -7.60 2.12 48.24
CA ALA A 73 -6.77 2.62 47.15
C ALA A 73 -7.43 2.30 45.80
N TRP A 74 -7.06 3.05 44.78
CA TRP A 74 -7.60 2.86 43.44
C TRP A 74 -6.63 3.41 42.38
N THR A 75 -6.74 2.89 41.17
CA THR A 75 -6.12 3.43 39.96
C THR A 75 -7.21 3.78 38.96
N ASP A 76 -7.04 4.91 38.27
CA ASP A 76 -7.94 5.32 37.18
C ASP A 76 -7.89 4.33 36.01
N SER A 77 -9.03 4.17 35.33
CA SER A 77 -9.09 3.55 34.01
C SER A 77 -8.69 4.56 32.93
N SER A 78 -8.21 4.06 31.78
CA SER A 78 -8.13 4.91 30.60
C SER A 78 -8.44 4.14 29.31
N CYS A 79 -8.80 4.90 28.29
CA CYS A 79 -9.31 4.43 27.03
C CYS A 79 -8.80 5.34 25.92
N TYR A 80 -8.49 4.75 24.79
CA TYR A 80 -8.23 5.43 23.54
C TYR A 80 -9.33 5.03 22.55
N ILE A 81 -10.12 6.02 22.12
CA ILE A 81 -11.19 5.83 21.15
C ILE A 81 -10.75 6.48 19.85
N ASP A 82 -10.45 5.64 18.86
CA ASP A 82 -10.09 6.05 17.51
C ASP A 82 -11.30 6.65 16.78
N LEU A 83 -11.10 7.78 16.11
CA LEU A 83 -12.11 8.43 15.28
C LEU A 83 -11.77 8.25 13.80
N VAL A 84 -12.83 8.17 12.99
CA VAL A 84 -12.72 8.07 11.53
C VAL A 84 -11.91 9.24 10.96
N ASP A 85 -10.86 8.92 10.21
CA ASP A 85 -9.99 9.88 9.54
C ASP A 85 -10.15 9.88 8.01
N PHE A 86 -9.24 10.55 7.31
CA PHE A 86 -9.24 10.61 5.84
C PHE A 86 -8.90 9.27 5.17
N CYS A 87 -8.22 8.36 5.85
CA CYS A 87 -7.90 7.03 5.33
C CYS A 87 -9.10 6.09 5.40
N GLN A 88 -10.07 6.39 6.28
CA GLN A 88 -11.27 5.57 6.52
C GLN A 88 -12.54 6.14 5.86
N SER A 89 -12.45 7.31 5.22
CA SER A 89 -13.58 8.00 4.59
C SER A 89 -13.37 8.22 3.08
N PRO A 90 -14.28 7.75 2.20
CA PRO A 90 -15.49 6.99 2.52
C PRO A 90 -15.17 5.56 2.98
N PRO A 91 -16.08 4.92 3.76
CA PRO A 91 -15.89 3.54 4.20
C PRO A 91 -15.74 2.60 3.01
N GLN A 92 -14.83 1.63 3.12
CA GLN A 92 -14.73 0.58 2.10
C GLN A 92 -15.98 -0.29 2.11
N THR A 93 -16.68 -0.33 0.96
CA THR A 93 -17.81 -1.23 0.74
C THR A 93 -17.45 -2.30 -0.29
N PRO A 94 -18.01 -3.52 -0.19
CA PRO A 94 -17.82 -4.55 -1.19
C PRO A 94 -18.17 -4.05 -2.60
N GLY A 95 -17.30 -4.32 -3.58
CA GLY A 95 -17.52 -3.95 -4.98
C GLY A 95 -17.01 -2.55 -5.37
N ASN A 96 -16.39 -1.80 -4.46
CA ASN A 96 -15.70 -0.57 -4.83
C ASN A 96 -14.43 -0.86 -5.65
N PRO A 97 -14.04 0.08 -6.55
CA PRO A 97 -12.77 -0.02 -7.25
C PRO A 97 -11.58 0.04 -6.26
N PRO A 98 -10.40 -0.49 -6.63
CA PRO A 98 -9.20 -0.41 -5.82
C PRO A 98 -8.86 1.04 -5.48
N ALA A 99 -8.29 1.29 -4.30
CA ALA A 99 -8.04 2.66 -3.84
C ALA A 99 -7.06 3.46 -4.71
N GLY A 100 -6.26 2.77 -5.53
CA GLY A 100 -5.42 3.39 -6.54
C GLY A 100 -4.41 4.39 -5.98
N ILE A 101 -3.86 5.23 -6.86
CA ILE A 101 -2.97 6.33 -6.47
C ILE A 101 -3.71 7.63 -6.72
N GLN A 102 -4.01 8.38 -5.67
CA GLN A 102 -4.43 9.78 -5.80
C GLN A 102 -3.21 10.69 -5.67
N ILE A 103 -2.84 11.34 -6.77
CA ILE A 103 -1.82 12.41 -6.75
C ILE A 103 -2.57 13.75 -6.80
N GLY A 104 -2.89 14.29 -5.63
CA GLY A 104 -3.64 15.53 -5.49
C GLY A 104 -3.80 15.92 -4.03
N PHE A 105 -4.23 17.15 -3.78
CA PHE A 105 -4.58 17.60 -2.44
C PHE A 105 -5.89 16.91 -2.04
N VAL A 106 -5.81 15.92 -1.15
CA VAL A 106 -6.99 15.39 -0.48
C VAL A 106 -7.51 16.52 0.39
N SER A 107 -8.76 16.97 0.18
CA SER A 107 -9.39 17.90 1.11
C SER A 107 -9.39 17.20 2.47
N GLN A 108 -8.64 17.74 3.42
CA GLN A 108 -8.55 17.18 4.76
C GLN A 108 -9.97 16.99 5.29
N THR A 109 -10.46 15.74 5.33
CA THR A 109 -11.47 15.40 6.33
C THR A 109 -10.82 15.68 7.70
N PRO A 110 -11.60 15.91 8.76
CA PRO A 110 -11.04 16.20 10.06
C PRO A 110 -9.94 15.18 10.37
N TYR A 111 -8.76 15.65 10.76
CA TYR A 111 -7.68 14.78 11.23
C TYR A 111 -8.29 13.80 12.22
N GLY A 112 -8.08 12.49 12.00
CA GLY A 112 -8.40 11.48 12.99
C GLY A 112 -7.86 11.94 14.33
N GLY A 113 -8.72 11.95 15.34
CA GLY A 113 -8.44 12.57 16.62
C GLY A 113 -9.08 11.78 17.74
N GLU A 114 -8.60 11.99 18.95
CA GLU A 114 -9.22 11.39 20.13
C GLU A 114 -10.53 12.12 20.44
N ARG A 115 -11.55 11.40 20.92
CA ARG A 115 -12.63 12.08 21.65
C ARG A 115 -12.05 12.65 22.94
N PRO A 116 -12.16 13.97 23.21
CA PRO A 116 -11.91 14.49 24.54
C PRO A 116 -12.92 13.85 25.50
N TRP A 117 -12.43 13.44 26.67
CA TRP A 117 -13.20 12.91 27.78
C TRP A 117 -14.38 13.81 28.17
#